data_AF-A0A7C1KJU3-F1
#
_entry.id   AF-A0A7C1KJU3-F1
#
_cell.length_a   1.000
_cell.length_b   1.000
_cell.length_c   1.000
_cell.angle_alpha   90.00
_cell.angle_beta   90.00
_cell.angle_gamma   90.00
#
_symmetry.space_group_name_H-M   'P 1'
#
loop_
_entity.id
_entity.type
_entity.pdbx_description
1 polymer ?
#
loop_
_entity_poly.entity_id
_entity_poly.type
_entity_poly.pdbx_seq_one_letter_code
_entity_poly.pdbx_strand_id
1 'polypeptide(L)'
;LKLFLVRGTFYQNLLSLLVNLYLQPRMNLLCQFPFRPFNGLIRTLLANNVHGVTNGFSKDLEIIGIGYNAKLQGKDLVLQLGFSHPVKVEIPQGIKVEIKNQTNPGRLTIMGIDKQLVGQFTANIRSLRPPEPYKGKGIKYADEIIRRKAGKAVAAST
;
A
#
# COMPACT_ATOMS: atom_id res chain seq x y z
N LEU A 1 11.09 3.78 26.22
CA LEU A 1 11.88 3.22 25.08
C LEU A 1 11.25 3.42 23.69
N LYS A 2 9.91 3.42 23.54
CA LYS A 2 9.22 3.56 22.23
C LYS A 2 9.35 4.95 21.55
N LEU A 3 9.68 5.99 22.30
CA LEU A 3 9.94 7.37 21.81
C LEU A 3 11.38 7.60 21.30
N PHE A 4 12.35 6.75 21.67
CA PHE A 4 13.77 7.02 21.39
C PHE A 4 14.19 6.61 19.97
N LEU A 5 13.49 5.64 19.37
CA LEU A 5 13.76 5.16 18.00
C LEU A 5 13.25 6.10 16.89
N VAL A 6 12.32 7.02 17.20
CA VAL A 6 11.85 8.04 16.25
C VAL A 6 12.98 8.99 15.89
N ARG A 7 13.95 9.21 16.80
CA ARG A 7 15.13 10.04 16.51
C ARG A 7 16.05 9.44 15.45
N GLY A 8 16.06 8.12 15.23
CA GLY A 8 17.00 7.49 14.27
C GLY A 8 16.59 7.66 12.80
N THR A 9 15.31 7.45 12.49
CA THR A 9 14.80 7.51 11.11
C THR A 9 14.33 8.89 10.67
N PHE A 10 14.00 9.79 11.61
CA PHE A 10 13.76 11.21 11.29
C PHE A 10 15.05 11.93 10.92
N TYR A 11 16.17 11.70 11.62
CA TYR A 11 17.42 12.44 11.40
C TYR A 11 18.05 12.15 10.03
N GLN A 12 17.95 10.92 9.49
CA GLN A 12 18.55 10.62 8.18
C GLN A 12 17.82 11.29 7.00
N ASN A 13 16.49 11.44 7.08
CA ASN A 13 15.71 12.13 6.04
C ASN A 13 15.72 13.66 6.18
N LEU A 14 15.93 14.19 7.39
CA LEU A 14 16.00 15.63 7.63
C LEU A 14 17.41 16.18 7.33
N LEU A 15 18.47 15.38 7.52
CA LEU A 15 19.84 15.76 7.20
C LEU A 15 20.08 15.84 5.68
N SER A 16 19.49 14.93 4.88
CA SER A 16 19.60 14.98 3.41
C SER A 16 18.84 16.17 2.81
N LEU A 17 17.69 16.54 3.39
CA LEU A 17 16.94 17.73 3.02
C LEU A 17 17.62 19.04 3.45
N LEU A 18 18.24 19.07 4.64
CA LEU A 18 18.98 20.26 5.12
C LEU A 18 20.27 20.49 4.34
N VAL A 19 21.03 19.45 4.02
CA VAL A 19 22.31 19.59 3.29
C VAL A 19 22.10 20.08 1.86
N ASN A 20 21.00 19.71 1.19
CA ASN A 20 20.67 20.22 -0.14
C ASN A 20 20.06 21.63 -0.15
N LEU A 21 19.53 22.12 0.98
CA LEU A 21 18.92 23.45 1.06
C LEU A 21 19.88 24.54 1.56
N TYR A 22 20.98 24.18 2.23
CA TYR A 22 21.87 25.15 2.91
C TYR A 22 23.14 25.55 2.14
N LEU A 23 23.39 24.98 0.95
CA LEU A 23 24.59 25.26 0.15
C LEU A 23 24.24 25.86 -1.23
N GLN A 24 23.57 27.02 -1.24
CA GLN A 24 23.67 28.00 -2.34
C GLN A 24 23.08 29.36 -1.92
N PRO A 25 23.83 30.23 -1.19
CA PRO A 25 23.46 31.62 -1.04
C PRO A 25 24.35 32.45 -1.96
N ARG A 26 23.87 32.82 -3.16
CA ARG A 26 24.33 34.05 -3.81
C ARG A 26 23.39 34.56 -4.90
N MET A 27 23.10 35.85 -4.76
CA MET A 27 22.63 36.80 -5.76
C MET A 27 21.12 36.91 -6.00
N ASN A 28 20.61 37.99 -5.37
CA ASN A 28 19.53 38.90 -5.76
C ASN A 28 19.08 38.88 -7.23
N LEU A 29 17.80 39.27 -7.36
CA LEU A 29 17.03 39.56 -8.57
C LEU A 29 16.59 38.34 -9.36
N LEU A 30 15.42 37.82 -8.97
CA LEU A 30 14.29 37.59 -9.86
C LEU A 30 13.03 37.42 -9.00
N CYS A 31 11.98 38.17 -9.34
CA CYS A 31 10.61 37.82 -8.96
C CYS A 31 10.36 36.34 -9.23
N GLN A 32 9.71 35.63 -8.28
CA GLN A 32 8.89 34.40 -8.41
C GLN A 32 9.16 33.45 -7.24
N PHE A 33 8.31 33.43 -6.21
CA PHE A 33 8.38 32.42 -5.14
C PHE A 33 7.33 31.32 -5.39
N PRO A 34 7.63 30.20 -6.10
CA PRO A 34 6.69 29.09 -6.25
C PRO A 34 6.76 28.13 -5.04
N PHE A 35 6.77 28.63 -3.81
CA PHE A 35 6.63 27.76 -2.63
C PHE A 35 5.18 27.33 -2.36
N ARG A 36 4.18 28.10 -2.82
CA ARG A 36 2.76 27.84 -2.51
C ARG A 36 2.25 26.39 -2.75
N PRO A 37 2.56 25.68 -3.86
CA PRO A 37 2.01 24.34 -4.08
C PRO A 37 2.66 23.25 -3.20
N PHE A 38 3.96 23.36 -2.90
CA PHE A 38 4.68 22.34 -2.13
C PHE A 38 4.40 22.39 -0.63
N ASN A 39 4.02 23.56 -0.10
CA ASN A 39 3.72 23.76 1.32
C ASN A 39 2.64 22.77 1.82
N GLY A 40 1.61 22.53 1.00
CA GLY A 40 0.52 21.59 1.32
C GLY A 40 0.97 20.13 1.30
N LEU A 41 1.80 19.76 0.32
CA LEU A 41 2.38 18.42 0.20
C LEU A 41 3.27 18.11 1.42
N ILE A 42 4.23 18.98 1.73
CA ILE A 42 5.19 18.79 2.82
C ILE A 42 4.45 18.66 4.16
N ARG A 43 3.49 19.55 4.43
CA ARG A 43 2.65 19.48 5.64
C ARG A 43 1.94 18.13 5.77
N THR A 44 1.35 17.65 4.67
CA THR A 44 0.59 16.39 4.65
C THR A 44 1.49 15.17 4.84
N LEU A 45 2.67 15.14 4.21
CA LEU A 45 3.65 14.08 4.38
C LEU A 45 4.17 14.01 5.83
N LEU A 46 4.53 15.16 6.42
CA LEU A 46 4.95 15.23 7.82
C LEU A 46 3.85 14.77 8.78
N ALA A 47 2.62 15.24 8.58
CA ALA A 47 1.48 14.81 9.38
C ALA A 47 1.26 13.28 9.28
N ASN A 48 1.31 12.71 8.08
CA ASN A 48 1.20 11.26 7.89
C ASN A 48 2.32 10.51 8.61
N ASN A 49 3.56 11.00 8.58
CA ASN A 49 4.67 10.35 9.29
C ASN A 49 4.46 10.35 10.81
N VAL A 50 4.02 11.47 11.38
CA VAL A 50 3.70 11.57 12.81
C VAL A 50 2.58 10.61 13.19
N HIS A 51 1.51 10.56 12.40
CA HIS A 51 0.40 9.61 12.60
C HIS A 51 0.82 8.14 12.44
N GLY A 52 1.73 7.85 11.50
CA GLY A 52 2.22 6.50 11.26
C GLY A 52 3.02 5.93 12.43
N VAL A 53 3.80 6.77 13.10
CA VAL A 53 4.59 6.36 14.28
C VAL A 53 3.70 6.11 15.50
N THR A 54 2.61 6.88 15.67
CA THR A 54 1.72 6.74 16.83
C THR A 54 0.72 5.60 16.67
N ASN A 55 0.02 5.57 15.53
CA ASN A 55 -1.13 4.68 15.31
C ASN A 55 -0.82 3.54 14.33
N GLY A 56 0.17 3.71 13.44
CA GLY A 56 0.40 2.82 12.31
C GLY A 56 -0.66 2.96 11.21
N PHE A 57 -0.38 2.38 10.06
CA PHE A 57 -1.30 2.30 8.93
C PHE A 57 -1.65 0.85 8.62
N SER A 58 -2.93 0.60 8.32
CA SER A 58 -3.41 -0.67 7.83
C SER A 58 -4.17 -0.50 6.52
N LYS A 59 -4.06 -1.49 5.63
CA LYS A 59 -4.85 -1.64 4.42
C LYS A 59 -5.32 -3.08 4.30
N ASP A 60 -6.63 -3.23 4.15
CA ASP A 60 -7.28 -4.52 4.03
C ASP A 60 -7.57 -4.83 2.55
N LEU A 61 -7.15 -6.01 2.13
CA LEU A 61 -7.42 -6.61 0.82
C LEU A 61 -8.30 -7.84 0.97
N GLU A 62 -9.25 -7.99 0.06
CA GLU A 62 -10.07 -9.18 -0.06
C GLU A 62 -9.75 -9.90 -1.37
N ILE A 63 -9.48 -11.19 -1.26
CA ILE A 63 -9.28 -12.11 -2.37
C ILE A 63 -10.60 -12.84 -2.60
N ILE A 64 -11.19 -12.60 -3.76
CA ILE A 64 -12.45 -13.23 -4.19
C ILE A 64 -12.12 -14.18 -5.35
N GLY A 65 -12.41 -15.47 -5.16
CA GLY A 65 -12.28 -16.45 -6.24
C GLY A 65 -12.34 -17.88 -5.73
N ILE A 66 -12.77 -18.78 -6.60
CA ILE A 66 -12.79 -20.21 -6.30
C ILE A 66 -11.35 -20.72 -6.44
N GLY A 67 -10.83 -21.35 -5.39
CA GLY A 67 -9.45 -21.85 -5.35
C GLY A 67 -8.39 -20.76 -5.19
N TYR A 68 -8.78 -19.52 -4.88
CA TYR A 68 -7.82 -18.46 -4.59
C TYR A 68 -7.46 -18.45 -3.11
N ASN A 69 -6.16 -18.54 -2.81
CA ASN A 69 -5.67 -18.61 -1.43
C ASN A 69 -4.41 -17.76 -1.27
N ALA A 70 -4.18 -17.25 -0.06
CA ALA A 70 -2.93 -16.62 0.35
C ALA A 70 -2.30 -17.42 1.49
N LYS A 71 -0.97 -17.61 1.43
CA LYS A 71 -0.19 -18.29 2.46
C LYS A 71 1.05 -17.46 2.77
N LEU A 72 1.41 -17.37 4.05
CA LEU A 72 2.69 -16.79 4.47
C LEU A 72 3.73 -17.90 4.56
N GLN A 73 4.82 -17.75 3.82
CA GLN A 73 6.01 -18.59 3.90
C GLN A 73 7.16 -17.77 4.50
N GLY A 74 7.14 -17.66 5.84
CA GLY A 74 8.14 -16.89 6.57
C GLY A 74 8.13 -15.41 6.19
N LYS A 75 9.05 -15.00 5.31
CA LYS A 75 9.19 -13.62 4.80
C LYS A 75 8.48 -13.39 3.46
N ASP A 76 8.05 -14.45 2.80
CA ASP A 76 7.43 -14.38 1.48
C ASP A 76 5.92 -14.60 1.58
N LEU A 77 5.15 -13.81 0.84
CA LEU A 77 3.72 -13.99 0.65
C LEU A 77 3.49 -14.81 -0.61
N VAL A 78 2.92 -16.01 -0.47
CA VAL A 78 2.62 -16.89 -1.59
C VAL A 78 1.13 -16.83 -1.92
N LEU A 79 0.83 -16.43 -3.14
CA LEU A 79 -0.53 -16.22 -3.65
C LEU A 79 -0.87 -17.26 -4.72
N GLN A 80 -2.00 -17.94 -4.52
CA GLN A 80 -2.62 -18.81 -5.52
C GLN A 80 -3.82 -18.04 -6.09
N LEU A 81 -3.71 -17.51 -7.30
CA LEU A 81 -4.73 -16.63 -7.93
C LEU A 81 -5.31 -17.23 -9.22
N GLY A 82 -5.21 -18.55 -9.38
CA GLY A 82 -5.60 -19.24 -10.62
C GLY A 82 -4.56 -19.20 -11.74
N PHE A 83 -3.32 -18.80 -11.44
CA PHE A 83 -2.17 -19.03 -12.31
C PHE A 83 -1.67 -20.49 -12.16
N SER A 84 -0.99 -21.01 -13.19
CA SER A 84 -0.43 -22.37 -13.17
C SER A 84 0.61 -22.57 -12.06
N HIS A 85 1.42 -21.54 -11.79
CA HIS A 85 2.43 -21.54 -10.72
C HIS A 85 2.04 -20.51 -9.65
N PRO A 86 2.32 -20.78 -8.36
CA PRO A 86 2.06 -19.83 -7.30
C PRO A 86 2.97 -18.61 -7.41
N VAL A 87 2.40 -17.43 -7.19
CA VAL A 87 3.16 -16.17 -7.21
C VAL A 87 3.74 -15.92 -5.83
N LYS A 88 5.05 -15.78 -5.74
CA LYS A 88 5.76 -15.40 -4.51
C LYS A 88 6.03 -13.90 -4.54
N VAL A 89 5.67 -13.21 -3.46
CA VAL A 89 5.89 -11.77 -3.29
C VAL A 89 6.70 -11.57 -2.02
N GLU A 90 7.88 -10.98 -2.15
CA GLU A 90 8.74 -10.65 -1.01
C GLU A 90 8.14 -9.50 -0.20
N ILE A 91 8.05 -9.66 1.12
CA ILE A 91 7.57 -8.59 2.00
C ILE A 91 8.72 -7.62 2.28
N PRO A 92 8.61 -6.33 1.92
CA PRO A 92 9.66 -5.35 2.18
C PRO A 92 9.79 -5.09 3.68
N GLN A 93 10.96 -4.60 4.09
CA GLN A 93 11.25 -4.33 5.49
C GLN A 93 10.28 -3.28 6.08
N GLY A 94 9.85 -3.48 7.32
CA GLY A 94 8.94 -2.57 8.02
C GLY A 94 7.45 -2.76 7.72
N ILE A 95 7.09 -3.72 6.86
CA ILE A 95 5.70 -4.12 6.61
C ILE A 95 5.42 -5.48 7.27
N LYS A 96 4.25 -5.60 7.90
CA LYS A 96 3.69 -6.85 8.41
C LYS A 96 2.45 -7.21 7.61
N VAL A 97 2.34 -8.49 7.23
CA VAL A 97 1.17 -9.01 6.53
C VAL A 97 0.51 -10.05 7.42
N GLU A 98 -0.77 -9.88 7.69
CA GLU A 98 -1.60 -10.81 8.44
C GLU A 98 -2.68 -11.40 7.53
N ILE A 99 -2.91 -12.70 7.67
CA ILE A 99 -3.97 -13.41 6.95
C ILE A 99 -5.07 -13.74 7.96
N LYS A 100 -6.20 -13.03 7.89
CA LYS A 100 -7.35 -13.27 8.78
C LYS A 100 -8.14 -14.50 8.35
N ASN A 101 -8.34 -14.67 7.05
CA ASN A 101 -9.04 -15.81 6.44
C ASN A 101 -8.27 -16.31 5.22
N GLN A 102 -8.08 -17.62 5.10
CA GLN A 102 -7.31 -18.23 4.00
C GLN A 102 -8.17 -18.63 2.80
N THR A 103 -9.41 -19.11 3.00
CA THR A 103 -10.20 -19.74 1.94
C THR A 103 -11.61 -19.13 1.85
N ASN A 104 -11.65 -17.97 1.20
CA ASN A 104 -12.80 -17.36 0.53
C ASN A 104 -13.95 -16.79 1.41
N PRO A 105 -14.09 -15.44 1.54
CA PRO A 105 -13.18 -14.41 1.03
C PRO A 105 -11.88 -14.40 1.84
N GLY A 106 -10.75 -14.58 1.14
CA GLY A 106 -9.44 -14.49 1.77
C GLY A 106 -9.20 -13.03 2.19
N ARG A 107 -8.97 -12.78 3.48
CA ARG A 107 -8.74 -11.41 4.00
C ARG A 107 -7.28 -11.25 4.38
N LEU A 108 -6.62 -10.34 3.69
CA LEU A 108 -5.23 -9.93 3.93
C LEU A 108 -5.24 -8.54 4.56
N THR A 109 -4.57 -8.39 5.69
CA THR A 109 -4.35 -7.11 6.36
C THR A 109 -2.87 -6.77 6.26
N ILE A 110 -2.55 -5.68 5.55
CA ILE A 110 -1.18 -5.17 5.41
C ILE A 110 -1.03 -4.02 6.40
N MET A 111 -0.04 -4.12 7.29
CA MET A 111 0.25 -3.12 8.31
C MET A 111 1.67 -2.58 8.16
N GLY A 112 1.87 -1.32 8.49
CA GLY A 112 3.19 -0.70 8.50
C GLY A 112 3.19 0.68 9.13
N ILE A 113 4.39 1.26 9.24
CA ILE A 113 4.59 2.61 9.79
C ILE A 113 4.42 3.66 8.69
N ASP A 114 4.93 3.35 7.48
CA ASP A 114 4.95 4.28 6.36
C ASP A 114 3.76 4.08 5.42
N LYS A 115 2.94 5.13 5.27
CA LYS A 115 1.75 5.13 4.41
C LYS A 115 2.07 4.83 2.94
N GLN A 116 3.21 5.34 2.46
CA GLN A 116 3.64 5.19 1.06
C GLN A 116 4.02 3.75 0.76
N LEU A 117 4.83 3.12 1.61
CA LEU A 117 5.27 1.73 1.44
C LEU A 117 4.09 0.76 1.55
N VAL A 118 3.21 0.95 2.55
CA VAL A 118 1.98 0.16 2.69
C VAL A 118 1.10 0.29 1.44
N GLY A 119 0.89 1.52 0.96
CA GLY A 119 0.11 1.79 -0.25
C GLY A 119 0.71 1.14 -1.50
N GLN A 120 2.02 1.29 -1.70
CA GLN A 120 2.72 0.72 -2.85
C GLN A 120 2.69 -0.80 -2.85
N PHE A 121 2.97 -1.43 -1.70
CA PHE A 121 2.93 -2.88 -1.57
C PHE A 121 1.52 -3.42 -1.82
N THR A 122 0.51 -2.76 -1.27
CA THR A 122 -0.90 -3.12 -1.49
C THR A 122 -1.29 -2.98 -2.97
N ALA A 123 -0.83 -1.92 -3.65
CA ALA A 123 -1.07 -1.70 -5.06
C ALA A 123 -0.38 -2.77 -5.93
N ASN A 124 0.84 -3.18 -5.58
CA ASN A 124 1.57 -4.25 -6.27
C ASN A 124 0.84 -5.59 -6.16
N ILE A 125 0.25 -5.90 -5.00
CA ILE A 125 -0.55 -7.13 -4.84
C ILE A 125 -1.83 -7.05 -5.68
N ARG A 126 -2.51 -5.90 -5.70
CA ARG A 126 -3.73 -5.69 -6.50
C ARG A 126 -3.48 -5.79 -8.00
N SER A 127 -2.33 -5.31 -8.49
CA SER A 127 -2.01 -5.32 -9.92
C SER A 127 -1.83 -6.74 -10.48
N LEU A 128 -1.49 -7.74 -9.65
CA LEU A 128 -1.37 -9.14 -10.07
C LEU A 128 -2.67 -9.69 -10.66
N ARG A 129 -3.80 -9.40 -10.00
CA ARG A 129 -5.13 -9.82 -10.46
C ARG A 129 -6.18 -8.79 -10.09
N PRO A 130 -6.39 -7.77 -10.95
CA PRO A 130 -7.41 -6.75 -10.70
C PRO A 130 -8.82 -7.37 -10.71
N PRO A 131 -9.78 -6.74 -10.02
CA PRO A 131 -11.13 -7.25 -9.95
C PRO A 131 -11.82 -7.17 -11.32
N GLU A 132 -12.44 -8.27 -11.73
CA GLU A 132 -13.15 -8.31 -13.01
C GLU A 132 -14.50 -7.55 -12.97
N PRO A 133 -14.93 -6.93 -14.07
CA PRO A 133 -16.17 -6.14 -14.13
C PRO A 133 -17.46 -6.97 -14.16
N TYR A 134 -17.40 -8.30 -14.21
CA TYR A 134 -18.61 -9.16 -14.22
C TYR A 134 -18.87 -9.79 -12.84
N LYS A 135 -18.05 -10.74 -12.40
CA LYS A 135 -18.25 -11.45 -11.11
C LYS A 135 -17.40 -10.90 -9.97
N GLY A 136 -16.58 -9.86 -10.21
CA GLY A 136 -15.74 -9.26 -9.18
C GLY A 136 -14.67 -10.19 -8.59
N LYS A 137 -14.33 -11.28 -9.28
CA LYS A 137 -13.19 -12.14 -8.92
C LYS A 137 -11.89 -11.36 -9.07
N GLY A 138 -10.93 -11.66 -8.19
CA GLY A 138 -9.64 -10.99 -8.11
C GLY A 138 -9.37 -10.43 -6.73
N ILE A 139 -8.40 -9.53 -6.66
CA ILE A 139 -8.00 -8.84 -5.44
C ILE A 139 -8.64 -7.47 -5.44
N LYS A 140 -9.47 -7.18 -4.43
CA LYS A 140 -10.07 -5.87 -4.22
C LYS A 140 -9.65 -5.29 -2.87
N TYR A 141 -9.82 -3.99 -2.69
CA TYR A 141 -9.81 -3.44 -1.33
C TYR A 141 -11.09 -3.86 -0.59
N ALA A 142 -11.02 -3.93 0.74
CA ALA A 142 -12.19 -4.28 1.55
C ALA A 142 -13.39 -3.34 1.32
N ASP A 143 -13.11 -2.03 1.21
CA ASP A 143 -14.13 -0.99 1.06
C ASP A 143 -14.47 -0.66 -0.41
N GLU A 144 -13.90 -1.38 -1.38
CA GLU A 144 -14.10 -1.08 -2.80
C GLU A 144 -15.40 -1.70 -3.34
N ILE A 145 -16.26 -0.86 -3.92
CA ILE A 145 -17.48 -1.27 -4.61
C ILE A 145 -17.22 -1.37 -6.12
N ILE A 146 -17.30 -2.59 -6.66
CA ILE A 146 -17.07 -2.86 -8.09
C ILE A 146 -18.37 -2.64 -8.87
N ARG A 147 -18.32 -1.77 -9.89
CA ARG A 147 -19.41 -1.62 -10.87
C ARG A 147 -19.49 -2.86 -11.76
N ARG A 148 -20.56 -3.64 -11.60
CA ARG A 148 -20.77 -4.88 -12.37
C ARG A 148 -21.50 -4.58 -13.68
N LYS A 149 -21.00 -5.14 -14.79
CA LYS A 149 -21.72 -5.14 -16.08
C LYS A 149 -22.65 -6.35 -16.13
N ALA A 150 -23.83 -6.18 -16.70
CA ALA A 150 -24.74 -7.28 -16.98
C ALA A 150 -24.05 -8.25 -17.96
N GLY A 151 -23.96 -9.52 -17.57
CA GLY A 151 -23.53 -10.59 -18.46
C GLY A 151 -24.70 -11.11 -19.30
N LYS A 152 -24.41 -11.99 -20.25
CA LYS A 152 -25.44 -12.83 -20.88
C LYS A 152 -26.02 -13.74 -19.80
N ALA A 153 -27.28 -13.53 -19.44
CA ALA A 153 -28.01 -14.45 -18.57
C ALA A 153 -28.22 -15.76 -19.34
N VAL A 154 -27.25 -16.67 -19.26
CA VAL A 154 -27.48 -18.06 -19.62
C VAL A 154 -28.28 -18.63 -18.46
N ALA A 155 -29.59 -18.80 -18.66
CA ALA A 155 -30.42 -19.59 -17.77
C ALA A 155 -29.70 -20.94 -17.58
N ALA A 156 -29.35 -21.26 -16.34
CA ALA A 156 -28.70 -22.52 -16.03
C ALA A 156 -29.62 -23.65 -16.52
N SER A 157 -29.13 -24.48 -17.44
CA SER A 157 -29.79 -25.73 -17.79
C SER A 157 -29.72 -26.64 -16.58
N THR A 158 -30.89 -26.89 -16.01
CA THR A 158 -31.16 -27.79 -14.89
C THR A 158 -30.55 -29.17 -15.08
#